data_AF-A0A7X9QDR1-F1
#
_entry.id   AF-A0A7X9QDR1-F1
#
_cell.length_a   1.000
_cell.length_b   1.000
_cell.length_c   1.000
_cell.angle_alpha   90.00
_cell.angle_beta   90.00
_cell.angle_gamma   90.00
#
_symmetry.space_group_name_H-M   'P 1'
#
loop_
_entity.id
_entity.type
_entity.pdbx_description
1 polymer ?
#
loop_
_entity_poly.entity_id
_entity_poly.type
_entity_poly.pdbx_seq_one_letter_code
_entity_poly.pdbx_strand_id
1 'polypeptide(L)'
;PRSLWNAVKDDLIAQTEALAVGDVRDFSNFTSAVIDERAFDKLSAAIDAARAASDAEIVAGGTYDRSEGWFIRPTLVTSDNPKQDIFVTEYFGPLLGIFVYDDGDFDAVLDLVDTASAYALTGSILATDRSAIELAQTKLRFTAGNFYINDKPTGAVVGQQPFGGARASGTNDKAGSLWNLMRWTSPRAIKETLVPPVTTGYPHML
;
A
#
# COMPACT_ATOMS: atom_id res chain seq x y z
N PRO A 1 14.10 -9.81 6.06
CA PRO A 1 15.25 -10.70 6.40
C PRO A 1 15.87 -10.32 7.74
N ARG A 2 16.17 -11.32 8.56
CA ARG A 2 16.74 -11.15 9.90
C ARG A 2 18.11 -10.49 9.85
N SER A 3 18.93 -10.80 8.83
CA SER A 3 20.24 -10.15 8.66
C SER A 3 20.14 -8.63 8.53
N LEU A 4 19.22 -8.15 7.68
CA LEU A 4 18.99 -6.72 7.48
C LEU A 4 18.32 -6.07 8.69
N TRP A 5 17.35 -6.74 9.31
CA TRP A 5 16.70 -6.22 10.51
C TRP A 5 17.72 -5.91 11.61
N ASN A 6 18.66 -6.82 11.85
CA ASN A 6 19.72 -6.62 12.83
C ASN A 6 20.62 -5.42 12.51
N ALA A 7 20.72 -5.02 11.24
CA ALA A 7 21.53 -3.90 10.80
C ALA A 7 20.79 -2.55 10.84
N VAL A 8 19.45 -2.55 10.73
CA VAL A 8 18.67 -1.29 10.57
C VAL A 8 17.70 -1.00 11.71
N LYS A 9 17.44 -1.96 12.60
CA LYS A 9 16.43 -1.82 13.69
C LYS A 9 16.66 -0.56 14.52
N ASP A 10 17.87 -0.39 15.04
CA ASP A 10 18.18 0.69 15.98
C ASP A 10 18.08 2.07 15.32
N ASP A 11 18.58 2.20 14.08
CA ASP A 11 18.46 3.43 13.29
C ASP A 11 17.00 3.77 12.98
N LEU A 12 16.18 2.76 12.63
CA LEU A 12 14.76 2.95 12.35
C LEU A 12 13.99 3.40 13.61
N ILE A 13 14.27 2.80 14.77
CA ILE A 13 13.70 3.20 16.06
C ILE A 13 14.11 4.65 16.37
N ALA A 14 15.40 4.97 16.31
CA ALA A 14 15.92 6.30 16.61
C ALA A 14 15.32 7.38 15.69
N GLN A 15 15.22 7.11 14.38
CA GLN A 15 14.60 8.02 13.43
C GLN A 15 13.11 8.21 13.72
N THR A 16 12.39 7.14 14.07
CA THR A 16 10.97 7.21 14.39
C THR A 16 10.72 8.07 15.63
N GLU A 17 11.54 7.89 16.68
CA GLU A 17 11.43 8.70 17.90
C GLU A 17 11.75 10.18 17.64
N ALA A 18 12.69 10.46 16.75
CA ALA A 18 13.08 11.82 16.39
C ALA A 18 12.04 12.58 15.54
N LEU A 19 11.02 11.91 14.97
CA LEU A 19 10.00 12.58 14.15
C LEU A 19 9.21 13.59 15.00
N ALA A 20 9.28 14.88 14.66
CA ALA A 20 8.47 15.91 15.32
C ALA A 20 7.01 15.82 14.87
N VAL A 21 6.08 15.82 15.83
CA VAL A 21 4.62 15.77 15.59
C VAL A 21 3.98 16.95 16.31
N GLY A 22 3.25 17.79 15.58
CA GLY A 22 2.68 18.99 16.17
C GLY A 22 1.81 19.79 15.21
N ASP A 23 1.63 21.07 15.48
CA ASP A 23 0.85 21.97 14.64
C ASP A 23 1.48 22.14 13.25
N VAL A 24 0.68 22.03 12.20
CA VAL A 24 1.10 22.19 10.79
C VAL A 24 1.62 23.60 10.47
N ARG A 25 1.33 24.60 11.31
CA ARG A 25 1.83 25.98 11.17
C ARG A 25 3.30 26.10 11.59
N ASP A 26 3.80 25.16 12.37
CA ASP A 26 5.22 25.02 12.65
C ASP A 26 5.84 24.05 11.64
N PHE A 27 6.59 24.60 10.70
CA PHE A 27 7.20 23.84 9.60
C PHE A 27 8.39 22.97 10.02
N SER A 28 8.78 22.99 11.30
CA SER A 28 9.73 22.01 11.84
C SER A 28 9.08 20.65 12.14
N ASN A 29 7.75 20.59 12.25
CA ASN A 29 7.03 19.34 12.44
C ASN A 29 7.01 18.50 11.16
N PHE A 30 7.24 17.20 11.31
CA PHE A 30 7.19 16.22 10.21
C PHE A 30 5.75 15.88 9.82
N THR A 31 4.87 15.76 10.81
CA THR A 31 3.44 15.47 10.60
C THR A 31 2.60 16.06 11.75
N SER A 32 1.28 15.87 11.71
CA SER A 32 0.33 16.44 12.66
C SER A 32 -0.70 15.42 13.15
N ALA A 33 -1.73 15.90 13.82
CA ALA A 33 -2.86 15.12 14.32
C ALA A 33 -3.56 14.33 13.21
N VAL A 34 -4.18 13.22 13.59
CA VAL A 34 -5.08 12.47 12.71
C VAL A 34 -6.41 13.22 12.53
N ILE A 35 -7.19 12.80 11.54
CA ILE A 35 -8.26 13.63 10.98
C ILE A 35 -9.42 13.93 11.95
N ASP A 36 -9.81 12.97 12.80
CA ASP A 36 -10.95 13.11 13.71
C ASP A 36 -10.85 12.19 14.95
N GLU A 37 -11.80 12.35 15.86
CA GLU A 37 -11.92 11.58 17.10
C GLU A 37 -12.03 10.07 16.85
N ARG A 38 -12.76 9.65 15.80
CA ARG A 38 -12.96 8.23 15.47
C ARG A 38 -11.67 7.59 15.00
N ALA A 39 -10.88 8.30 14.19
CA ALA A 39 -9.56 7.87 13.78
C ALA A 39 -8.64 7.74 15.00
N PHE A 40 -8.66 8.73 15.90
CA PHE A 40 -7.91 8.66 17.15
C PHE A 40 -8.29 7.43 17.97
N ASP A 41 -9.57 7.23 18.27
CA ASP A 41 -10.05 6.13 19.11
C ASP A 41 -9.66 4.77 18.52
N LYS A 42 -9.80 4.63 17.19
CA LYS A 42 -9.39 3.41 16.47
C LYS A 42 -7.89 3.15 16.63
N LEU A 43 -7.07 4.19 16.51
CA LEU A 43 -5.60 4.08 16.55
C LEU A 43 -5.08 3.88 17.98
N SER A 44 -5.61 4.62 18.95
CA SER A 44 -5.25 4.43 20.36
C SER A 44 -5.65 3.03 20.84
N ALA A 45 -6.82 2.53 20.44
CA ALA A 45 -7.24 1.15 20.74
C ALA A 45 -6.32 0.10 20.09
N ALA A 46 -5.85 0.34 18.85
CA ALA A 46 -4.90 -0.56 18.19
C ALA A 46 -3.54 -0.58 18.92
N ILE A 47 -3.06 0.58 19.38
CA ILE A 47 -1.84 0.69 20.19
C ILE A 47 -2.01 -0.04 21.53
N ASP A 48 -3.13 0.14 22.22
CA ASP A 48 -3.39 -0.53 23.49
C ASP A 48 -3.53 -2.05 23.32
N ALA A 49 -4.16 -2.51 22.24
CA ALA A 49 -4.26 -3.92 21.89
C ALA A 49 -2.87 -4.52 21.59
N ALA A 50 -2.03 -3.82 20.82
CA ALA A 50 -0.66 -4.26 20.56
C ALA A 50 0.19 -4.32 21.84
N ARG A 51 -0.02 -3.39 22.78
CA ARG A 51 0.66 -3.40 24.10
C ARG A 51 0.23 -4.58 24.99
N ALA A 52 -1.04 -5.00 24.88
CA ALA A 52 -1.60 -6.09 25.66
C ALA A 52 -1.38 -7.48 25.02
N ALA A 53 -1.04 -7.53 23.74
CA ALA A 53 -0.84 -8.77 23.00
C ALA A 53 0.44 -9.50 23.45
N SER A 54 0.38 -10.81 23.57
CA SER A 54 1.53 -11.65 23.87
C SER A 54 2.42 -11.95 22.66
N ASP A 55 1.92 -11.68 21.45
CA ASP A 55 2.55 -11.96 20.16
C ASP A 55 2.88 -10.68 19.38
N ALA A 56 2.88 -9.52 20.04
CA ALA A 56 3.32 -8.25 19.46
C ALA A 56 4.15 -7.43 20.47
N GLU A 57 5.03 -6.58 19.96
CA GLU A 57 5.88 -5.69 20.75
C GLU A 57 5.91 -4.31 20.10
N ILE A 58 5.70 -3.25 20.89
CA ILE A 58 5.90 -1.87 20.45
C ILE A 58 7.38 -1.52 20.67
N VAL A 59 8.11 -1.28 19.58
CA VAL A 59 9.56 -1.00 19.63
C VAL A 59 9.91 0.49 19.50
N ALA A 60 8.96 1.33 19.08
CA ALA A 60 9.07 2.79 19.08
C ALA A 60 7.66 3.43 19.12
N GLY A 61 7.56 4.63 19.69
CA GLY A 61 6.32 5.39 19.78
C GLY A 61 5.32 4.82 20.78
N GLY A 62 4.08 4.60 20.32
CA GLY A 62 3.03 3.99 21.15
C GLY A 62 2.37 4.93 22.16
N THR A 63 2.53 6.25 22.01
CA THR A 63 1.84 7.26 22.81
C THR A 63 0.89 8.08 21.95
N TYR A 64 -0.11 8.66 22.61
CA TYR A 64 -1.15 9.46 22.00
C TYR A 64 -1.66 10.50 23.00
N ASP A 65 -2.10 11.65 22.50
CA ASP A 65 -2.71 12.70 23.31
C ASP A 65 -3.83 13.36 22.51
N ARG A 66 -4.94 13.64 23.20
CA ARG A 66 -6.12 14.32 22.65
C ARG A 66 -6.48 15.63 23.33
N SER A 67 -5.58 16.14 24.18
CA SER A 67 -5.81 17.37 24.94
C SER A 67 -5.98 18.61 24.05
N GLU A 68 -5.16 18.74 23.00
CA GLU A 68 -5.15 19.91 22.10
C GLU A 68 -5.51 19.56 20.64
N GLY A 69 -5.37 18.29 20.27
CA GLY A 69 -5.65 17.77 18.94
C GLY A 69 -5.50 16.26 18.94
N TRP A 70 -5.96 15.58 17.89
CA TRP A 70 -5.96 14.11 17.83
C TRP A 70 -4.56 13.54 17.50
N PHE A 71 -3.60 13.69 18.40
CA PHE A 71 -2.21 13.32 18.14
C PHE A 71 -1.94 11.84 18.43
N ILE A 72 -1.43 11.13 17.43
CA ILE A 72 -0.90 9.77 17.55
C ILE A 72 0.59 9.82 17.16
N ARG A 73 1.48 9.30 18.00
CA ARG A 73 2.91 9.20 17.65
C ARG A 73 3.14 8.10 16.61
N PRO A 74 4.05 8.31 15.63
CA PRO A 74 4.56 7.24 14.79
C PRO A 74 4.98 6.04 15.63
N THR A 75 4.40 4.88 15.35
CA THR A 75 4.49 3.69 16.20
C THR A 75 4.96 2.51 15.36
N LEU A 76 6.02 1.83 15.84
CA LEU A 76 6.53 0.61 15.24
C LEU A 76 6.10 -0.58 16.09
N VAL A 77 5.49 -1.59 15.45
CA VAL A 77 5.05 -2.83 16.11
C VAL A 77 5.70 -4.01 15.41
N THR A 78 6.44 -4.83 16.15
CA THR A 78 6.97 -6.11 15.66
C THR A 78 6.06 -7.25 16.09
N SER A 79 5.90 -8.26 15.23
CA SER A 79 5.18 -9.50 15.58
C SER A 79 5.72 -10.65 14.74
N ASP A 80 5.89 -11.81 15.38
CA ASP A 80 6.23 -13.08 14.69
C ASP A 80 4.98 -13.83 14.21
N ASN A 81 3.77 -13.35 14.56
CA ASN A 81 2.52 -13.87 14.05
C ASN A 81 2.12 -13.08 12.79
N PRO A 82 2.26 -13.65 11.58
CA PRO A 82 1.97 -12.90 10.35
C PRO A 82 0.48 -12.61 10.14
N LYS A 83 -0.40 -13.16 11.00
CA LYS A 83 -1.85 -12.90 11.02
C LYS A 83 -2.26 -11.89 12.08
N GLN A 84 -1.30 -11.27 12.77
CA GLN A 84 -1.60 -10.23 13.75
C GLN A 84 -2.30 -9.05 13.05
N ASP A 85 -3.28 -8.43 13.72
CA ASP A 85 -4.17 -7.43 13.13
C ASP A 85 -3.44 -6.23 12.48
N ILE A 86 -2.24 -5.87 12.97
CA ILE A 86 -1.36 -4.83 12.45
C ILE A 86 -0.98 -5.03 10.99
N PHE A 87 -0.93 -6.28 10.52
CA PHE A 87 -0.54 -6.62 9.15
C PHE A 87 -1.72 -6.66 8.18
N VAL A 88 -2.94 -6.87 8.68
CA VAL A 88 -4.10 -7.18 7.83
C VAL A 88 -5.20 -6.12 7.90
N THR A 89 -5.21 -5.30 8.95
CA THR A 89 -6.21 -4.27 9.17
C THR A 89 -5.70 -2.91 8.68
N GLU A 90 -6.52 -2.23 7.89
CA GLU A 90 -6.22 -0.86 7.44
C GLU A 90 -6.61 0.15 8.53
N TYR A 91 -5.62 0.67 9.26
CA TYR A 91 -5.85 1.60 10.38
C TYR A 91 -5.93 3.08 9.97
N PHE A 92 -5.36 3.48 8.82
CA PHE A 92 -5.26 4.88 8.39
C PHE A 92 -4.59 5.81 9.43
N GLY A 93 -3.46 5.38 9.98
CA GLY A 93 -2.67 6.18 10.90
C GLY A 93 -1.20 5.77 10.91
N PRO A 94 -0.37 6.42 11.74
CA PRO A 94 1.08 6.27 11.69
C PRO A 94 1.53 5.02 12.47
N LEU A 95 0.97 3.85 12.14
CA LEU A 95 1.32 2.56 12.70
C LEU A 95 1.98 1.71 11.62
N LEU A 96 3.18 1.19 11.90
CA LEU A 96 3.92 0.31 11.00
C LEU A 96 4.14 -1.06 11.67
N GLY A 97 3.53 -2.09 11.09
CA GLY A 97 3.80 -3.49 11.44
C GLY A 97 5.08 -4.00 10.78
N ILE A 98 5.91 -4.73 11.52
CA ILE A 98 7.18 -5.29 11.06
C ILE A 98 7.20 -6.79 11.34
N PHE A 99 7.26 -7.58 10.27
CA PHE A 99 7.44 -9.04 10.33
C PHE A 99 8.88 -9.37 9.93
N VAL A 100 9.63 -10.01 10.82
CA VAL A 100 11.03 -10.40 10.59
C VAL A 100 11.11 -11.89 10.28
N TYR A 101 11.58 -12.22 9.09
CA TYR A 101 11.73 -13.59 8.62
C TYR A 101 13.20 -13.98 8.44
N ASP A 102 13.49 -15.28 8.48
CA ASP A 102 14.84 -15.80 8.22
C ASP A 102 15.20 -15.65 6.75
N ASP A 103 16.44 -15.29 6.44
CA ASP A 103 16.86 -14.93 5.09
C ASP A 103 16.56 -16.00 4.02
N GLY A 104 16.59 -17.28 4.39
CA GLY A 104 16.27 -18.40 3.51
C GLY A 104 14.78 -18.54 3.17
N ASP A 105 13.88 -17.88 3.91
CA ASP A 105 12.43 -18.01 3.77
C ASP A 105 11.83 -16.98 2.79
N PHE A 106 12.65 -16.25 2.04
CA PHE A 106 12.20 -15.18 1.16
C PHE A 106 11.06 -15.61 0.23
N ASP A 107 11.17 -16.78 -0.41
CA ASP A 107 10.15 -17.28 -1.32
C ASP A 107 8.80 -17.55 -0.63
N ALA A 108 8.83 -18.15 0.57
CA ALA A 108 7.64 -18.42 1.37
C ALA A 108 7.00 -17.12 1.90
N VAL A 109 7.82 -16.11 2.19
CA VAL A 109 7.34 -14.80 2.62
C VAL A 109 6.64 -14.05 1.50
N LEU A 110 7.05 -14.22 0.24
CA LEU A 110 6.31 -13.67 -0.89
C LEU A 110 4.90 -14.28 -0.99
N ASP A 111 4.74 -15.58 -0.74
CA ASP A 111 3.41 -16.22 -0.71
C ASP A 111 2.57 -15.72 0.47
N LEU A 112 3.21 -15.49 1.61
CA LEU A 112 2.55 -14.89 2.77
C LEU A 112 2.06 -13.47 2.45
N VAL A 113 2.90 -12.61 1.87
CA VAL A 113 2.52 -11.24 1.48
C VAL A 113 1.35 -11.25 0.49
N ASP A 114 1.33 -12.20 -0.45
CA ASP A 114 0.23 -12.33 -1.40
C ASP A 114 -1.11 -12.68 -0.74
N THR A 115 -1.08 -13.43 0.37
CA THR A 115 -2.29 -14.01 1.00
C THR A 115 -2.72 -13.31 2.29
N ALA A 116 -1.85 -12.51 2.91
CA ALA A 116 -2.12 -11.89 4.22
C ALA A 116 -3.28 -10.88 4.18
N SER A 117 -3.43 -10.13 3.09
CA SER A 117 -4.41 -9.04 3.00
C SER A 117 -5.40 -9.23 1.86
N ALA A 118 -6.66 -8.86 2.12
CA ALA A 118 -7.69 -8.76 1.09
C ALA A 118 -7.45 -7.56 0.14
N TYR A 119 -6.61 -6.60 0.53
CA TYR A 119 -6.31 -5.40 -0.25
C TYR A 119 -5.11 -5.61 -1.17
N ALA A 120 -5.08 -4.89 -2.29
CA ALA A 120 -3.99 -4.92 -3.26
C ALA A 120 -3.78 -3.55 -3.95
N LEU A 121 -3.54 -2.51 -3.13
CA LEU A 121 -3.40 -1.15 -3.63
C LEU A 121 -1.95 -0.87 -4.09
N THR A 122 -1.02 -0.83 -3.14
CA THR A 122 0.40 -0.51 -3.39
C THR A 122 1.31 -1.52 -2.71
N GLY A 123 2.46 -1.81 -3.31
CA GLY A 123 3.49 -2.66 -2.71
C GLY A 123 4.88 -2.28 -3.21
N SER A 124 5.92 -2.59 -2.46
CA SER A 124 7.30 -2.31 -2.85
C SER A 124 8.23 -3.46 -2.50
N ILE A 125 9.26 -3.66 -3.32
CA ILE A 125 10.43 -4.46 -3.00
C ILE A 125 11.67 -3.58 -2.96
N LEU A 126 12.46 -3.73 -1.89
CA LEU A 126 13.81 -3.17 -1.79
C LEU A 126 14.82 -4.30 -2.00
N ALA A 127 15.51 -4.30 -3.14
CA ALA A 127 16.49 -5.32 -3.50
C ALA A 127 17.43 -4.81 -4.60
N THR A 128 18.67 -5.29 -4.58
CA THR A 128 19.65 -5.08 -5.67
C THR A 128 19.86 -6.33 -6.51
N ASP A 129 19.55 -7.51 -5.97
CA ASP A 129 19.59 -8.78 -6.70
C ASP A 129 18.46 -8.84 -7.72
N ARG A 130 18.82 -9.05 -8.99
CA ARG A 130 17.87 -9.09 -10.11
C ARG A 130 16.95 -10.30 -10.06
N SER A 131 17.46 -11.45 -9.63
CA SER A 131 16.65 -12.67 -9.50
C SER A 131 15.59 -12.53 -8.40
N ALA A 132 15.94 -11.89 -7.28
CA ALA A 132 14.98 -11.59 -6.21
C ALA A 132 13.90 -10.60 -6.68
N ILE A 133 14.28 -9.56 -7.43
CA ILE A 133 13.35 -8.60 -8.03
C ILE A 133 12.38 -9.28 -9.01
N GLU A 134 12.88 -10.16 -9.87
CA GLU A 134 12.07 -10.88 -10.86
C GLU A 134 11.11 -11.89 -10.21
N LEU A 135 11.59 -12.61 -9.18
CA LEU A 135 10.76 -13.51 -8.40
C LEU A 135 9.62 -12.75 -7.71
N ALA A 136 9.93 -11.64 -7.04
CA ALA A 136 8.92 -10.84 -6.36
C ALA A 136 7.91 -10.21 -7.34
N GLN A 137 8.36 -9.68 -8.47
CA GLN A 137 7.44 -9.16 -9.51
C GLN A 137 6.50 -10.25 -10.04
N THR A 138 6.96 -11.49 -10.11
CA THR A 138 6.16 -12.62 -10.57
C THR A 138 5.15 -13.05 -9.50
N LYS A 139 5.61 -13.32 -8.28
CA LYS A 139 4.77 -13.81 -7.18
C LYS A 139 3.78 -12.74 -6.70
N LEU A 140 4.19 -11.47 -6.65
CA LEU A 140 3.38 -10.37 -6.15
C LEU A 140 2.58 -9.62 -7.22
N ARG A 141 2.52 -10.15 -8.46
CA ARG A 141 1.86 -9.51 -9.61
C ARG A 141 0.43 -9.07 -9.32
N PHE A 142 -0.30 -9.83 -8.50
CA PHE A 142 -1.71 -9.57 -8.18
C PHE A 142 -1.91 -8.98 -6.78
N THR A 143 -0.82 -8.71 -6.05
CA THR A 143 -0.83 -8.19 -4.67
C THR A 143 -0.78 -6.67 -4.62
N ALA A 144 -0.39 -5.99 -5.72
CA ALA A 144 -0.39 -4.54 -5.80
C ALA A 144 -0.75 -4.05 -7.20
N GLY A 145 -1.69 -3.11 -7.29
CA GLY A 145 -1.96 -2.43 -8.55
C GLY A 145 -0.90 -1.38 -8.91
N ASN A 146 -0.20 -0.83 -7.92
CA ASN A 146 0.97 0.02 -8.08
C ASN A 146 2.15 -0.63 -7.33
N PHE A 147 3.07 -1.23 -8.07
CA PHE A 147 4.24 -1.93 -7.54
C PHE A 147 5.52 -1.13 -7.77
N TYR A 148 6.33 -0.99 -6.73
CA TYR A 148 7.54 -0.17 -6.73
C TYR A 148 8.77 -1.06 -6.50
N ILE A 149 9.90 -0.67 -7.09
CA ILE A 149 11.20 -1.32 -6.89
C ILE A 149 12.16 -0.26 -6.39
N ASN A 150 12.74 -0.46 -5.20
CA ASN A 150 13.68 0.46 -4.57
C ASN A 150 13.14 1.88 -4.32
N ASP A 151 11.84 1.98 -4.08
CA ASP A 151 11.18 3.25 -3.73
C ASP A 151 10.03 3.00 -2.75
N LYS A 152 9.61 4.05 -2.04
CA LYS A 152 8.46 4.00 -1.14
C LYS A 152 7.16 3.78 -1.93
N PRO A 153 6.20 2.99 -1.43
CA PRO A 153 4.96 2.66 -2.17
C PRO A 153 3.90 3.78 -2.12
N THR A 154 4.30 5.06 -2.15
CA THR A 154 3.40 6.22 -2.04
C THR A 154 3.81 7.34 -3.00
N GLY A 155 2.89 8.27 -3.27
CA GLY A 155 3.20 9.49 -4.04
C GLY A 155 3.20 9.29 -5.55
N ALA A 156 2.23 8.52 -6.07
CA ALA A 156 2.01 8.40 -7.51
C ALA A 156 1.81 9.78 -8.16
N VAL A 157 2.53 10.02 -9.26
CA VAL A 157 2.47 11.28 -10.01
C VAL A 157 1.56 11.09 -11.23
N VAL A 158 0.64 12.03 -11.43
CA VAL A 158 -0.29 12.03 -12.57
C VAL A 158 0.48 11.96 -13.88
N GLY A 159 0.05 11.06 -14.77
CA GLY A 159 0.71 10.82 -16.06
C GLY A 159 1.98 9.96 -16.01
N GLN A 160 2.51 9.64 -14.83
CA GLN A 160 3.68 8.75 -14.69
C GLN A 160 3.30 7.38 -14.13
N GLN A 161 2.62 7.35 -12.97
CA GLN A 161 2.16 6.10 -12.33
C GLN A 161 0.65 6.15 -12.12
N PRO A 162 -0.20 5.87 -13.12
CA PRO A 162 -1.64 5.80 -12.93
C PRO A 162 -2.01 4.96 -11.71
N PHE A 163 -2.84 5.52 -10.84
CA PHE A 163 -3.03 4.98 -9.49
C PHE A 163 -4.30 4.15 -9.39
N GLY A 164 -4.19 2.99 -8.75
CA GLY A 164 -5.34 2.12 -8.45
C GLY A 164 -4.91 0.68 -8.14
N GLY A 165 -5.78 -0.04 -7.45
CA GLY A 165 -5.59 -1.45 -7.08
C GLY A 165 -6.88 -2.24 -7.28
N ALA A 166 -6.72 -3.57 -7.33
CA ALA A 166 -7.82 -4.53 -7.44
C ALA A 166 -8.11 -5.19 -6.08
N ARG A 167 -8.71 -6.38 -6.06
CA ARG A 167 -9.19 -7.07 -4.86
C ARG A 167 -10.13 -6.16 -4.06
N ALA A 168 -10.01 -6.10 -2.73
CA ALA A 168 -10.81 -5.20 -1.90
C ALA A 168 -10.42 -3.70 -2.06
N SER A 169 -9.37 -3.37 -2.84
CA SER A 169 -8.96 -1.97 -3.07
C SER A 169 -9.74 -1.24 -4.16
N GLY A 170 -10.67 -1.92 -4.85
CA GLY A 170 -11.64 -1.30 -5.76
C GLY A 170 -11.57 -1.79 -7.21
N THR A 171 -12.07 -0.96 -8.13
CA THR A 171 -12.29 -1.31 -9.55
C THR A 171 -11.06 -1.18 -10.43
N ASN A 172 -9.96 -0.60 -9.91
CA ASN A 172 -8.70 -0.40 -10.62
C ASN A 172 -8.82 0.38 -11.96
N ASP A 173 -9.71 1.37 -12.05
CA ASP A 173 -9.91 2.18 -13.27
C ASP A 173 -8.74 3.15 -13.59
N LYS A 174 -7.65 3.09 -12.81
CA LYS A 174 -6.39 3.84 -12.99
C LYS A 174 -6.58 5.36 -13.14
N ALA A 175 -7.01 6.01 -12.06
CA ALA A 175 -7.08 7.47 -11.99
C ALA A 175 -5.72 8.11 -12.32
N GLY A 176 -5.75 9.27 -12.98
CA GLY A 176 -4.55 9.89 -13.56
C GLY A 176 -4.18 9.37 -14.95
N SER A 177 -5.07 8.64 -15.63
CA SER A 177 -4.91 8.17 -17.00
C SER A 177 -6.18 8.30 -17.85
N LEU A 178 -6.05 8.09 -19.17
CA LEU A 178 -7.18 8.06 -20.10
C LEU A 178 -8.21 6.97 -19.76
N TRP A 179 -7.79 5.86 -19.17
CA TRP A 179 -8.67 4.73 -18.85
C TRP A 179 -9.78 5.13 -17.88
N ASN A 180 -9.46 5.99 -16.91
CA ASN A 180 -10.46 6.51 -15.99
C ASN A 180 -11.48 7.41 -16.70
N LEU A 181 -11.03 8.25 -17.63
CA LEU A 181 -11.93 9.13 -18.39
C LEU A 181 -12.94 8.32 -19.21
N MET A 182 -12.51 7.18 -19.77
CA MET A 182 -13.40 6.32 -20.57
C MET A 182 -14.58 5.76 -19.77
N ARG A 183 -14.47 5.62 -18.44
CA ARG A 183 -15.58 5.17 -17.58
C ARG A 183 -16.77 6.13 -17.56
N TRP A 184 -16.54 7.39 -17.89
CA TRP A 184 -17.54 8.46 -17.90
C TRP A 184 -18.08 8.77 -19.30
N THR A 185 -17.79 7.91 -20.28
CA THR A 185 -18.21 8.09 -21.68
C THR A 185 -19.07 6.91 -22.14
N SER A 186 -19.96 7.18 -23.10
CA SER A 186 -20.71 6.15 -23.84
C SER A 186 -20.45 6.34 -25.33
N PRO A 187 -19.43 5.65 -25.91
CA PRO A 187 -19.01 5.91 -27.28
C PRO A 187 -20.04 5.45 -28.31
N ARG A 188 -20.21 6.22 -29.40
CA ARG A 188 -21.04 5.89 -30.56
C ARG A 188 -20.18 5.84 -31.82
N ALA A 189 -20.27 4.74 -32.57
CA ALA A 189 -19.74 4.64 -33.92
C ALA A 189 -20.83 4.97 -34.96
N ILE A 190 -20.49 5.76 -35.97
CA ILE A 190 -21.36 6.06 -37.12
C ILE A 190 -20.61 5.68 -38.38
N LYS A 191 -21.26 4.90 -39.25
CA LYS A 191 -20.76 4.56 -40.58
C LYS A 191 -21.72 5.10 -41.62
N GLU A 192 -21.19 5.90 -42.55
CA GLU A 192 -21.86 6.28 -43.77
C GLU A 192 -21.18 5.57 -44.95
N THR A 193 -21.96 4.94 -45.82
CA THR A 193 -21.45 4.31 -47.05
C THR A 193 -21.97 5.08 -48.24
N LEU A 194 -21.10 5.83 -48.91
CA LEU A 194 -21.50 6.72 -50.01
C LEU A 194 -21.93 5.97 -51.28
N VAL A 195 -21.39 4.77 -51.48
CA VAL A 195 -21.76 3.86 -52.59
C VAL A 195 -22.11 2.50 -52.00
N PRO A 196 -23.35 2.29 -51.52
CA PRO A 196 -23.75 1.03 -50.91
C PRO A 196 -23.82 -0.09 -51.95
N PRO A 197 -23.61 -1.36 -51.56
CA PRO A 197 -23.78 -2.50 -52.45
C PRO A 197 -25.22 -2.55 -52.98
N VAL A 198 -25.38 -2.76 -54.29
CA VAL A 198 -26.68 -2.90 -54.96
C VAL A 198 -27.07 -4.35 -55.23
N THR A 199 -26.18 -5.30 -54.93
CA THR A 199 -26.41 -6.74 -55.02
C THR A 199 -25.95 -7.45 -53.74
N THR A 200 -26.52 -8.63 -53.47
CA THR A 200 -26.21 -9.46 -52.29
C THR A 200 -25.17 -10.55 -52.55
N GLY A 201 -24.84 -10.80 -53.83
CA GLY A 201 -23.91 -11.84 -54.24
C GLY A 201 -22.47 -11.51 -53.89
N TYR A 202 -21.70 -12.53 -53.50
CA TYR A 202 -20.28 -12.40 -53.22
C TYR A 202 -19.46 -13.08 -54.32
N PRO A 203 -18.24 -12.61 -54.63
CA PRO A 203 -17.41 -13.16 -55.72
C PRO A 203 -17.11 -14.67 -55.64
N HIS A 204 -17.16 -15.28 -54.44
CA HIS A 204 -16.87 -16.71 -54.24
C HIS A 204 -18.05 -17.64 -54.59
N MET A 205 -19.21 -17.09 -54.93
CA MET A 205 -20.42 -17.87 -55.25
C MET A 205 -20.57 -18.15 -56.76
N LEU A 206 -19.55 -17.80 -57.55
CA LEU A 206 -19.48 -17.95 -59.01
C LEU A 206 -18.64 -19.17 -59.39
#